data_AF-A0A920FCH6-F1
#
_entry.id   AF-A0A920FCH6-F1
#
_cell.length_a   1.000
_cell.length_b   1.000
_cell.length_c   1.000
_cell.angle_alpha   90.00
_cell.angle_beta   90.00
_cell.angle_gamma   90.00
#
_symmetry.space_group_name_H-M   'P 1'
#
loop_
_entity.id
_entity.type
_entity.pdbx_description
1 polymer ?
#
loop_
_entity_poly.entity_id
_entity_poly.type
_entity_poly.pdbx_seq_one_letter_code
_entity_poly.pdbx_strand_id
1 'polypeptide(L)' 'MPKILSEKQIAEYEENGLVFPVTVMSENDAKLLTRKLETYEAESGGPIQKEWRHKVHSFFTWANES' A
#
# COMPACT_ATOMS: atom_id res chain seq x y z
N MET A 1 -13.75 6.07 -0.32
CA MET A 1 -12.62 6.13 0.64
C MET A 1 -13.05 6.97 1.83
N PRO A 2 -13.14 6.40 3.05
CA PRO A 2 -13.42 7.19 4.24
C PRO A 2 -12.30 8.22 4.47
N LYS A 3 -12.63 9.36 5.11
CA LYS A 3 -11.61 10.31 5.59
C LYS A 3 -10.87 9.66 6.77
N ILE A 4 -9.61 9.29 6.55
CA ILE A 4 -8.78 8.58 7.55
C ILE A 4 -8.03 9.58 8.45
N LEU A 5 -7.83 10.83 8.00
CA LEU A 5 -7.08 11.85 8.74
C LEU A 5 -7.98 12.61 9.71
N SER A 6 -7.49 12.77 10.95
CA SER A 6 -8.04 13.74 11.90
C SER A 6 -7.76 15.18 11.45
N GLU A 7 -8.53 16.14 11.94
CA GLU A 7 -8.31 17.57 11.66
C GLU A 7 -6.91 18.03 12.06
N LYS A 8 -6.37 17.48 13.16
CA LYS A 8 -4.99 17.72 13.59
C LYS A 8 -3.97 17.26 12.55
N GLN A 9 -4.13 16.05 12.02
CA GLN A 9 -3.24 15.51 10.99
C GLN A 9 -3.33 16.26 9.66
N ILE A 10 -4.52 16.80 9.34
CA ILE A 10 -4.70 17.67 8.18
C ILE A 10 -3.91 18.97 8.37
N ALA A 11 -4.04 19.62 9.52
CA ALA A 11 -3.29 20.84 9.83
C ALA A 11 -1.77 20.61 9.81
N GLU A 12 -1.30 19.50 10.40
CA GLU A 12 0.12 19.12 10.37
C GLU A 12 0.64 18.93 8.93
N TYR A 13 -0.16 18.31 8.06
CA TYR A 13 0.18 18.15 6.65
C TYR A 13 0.21 19.48 5.90
N GLU A 14 -0.76 20.36 6.14
CA GLU A 14 -0.83 21.68 5.51
C GLU A 14 0.36 22.57 5.90
N GLU A 15 0.84 22.49 7.14
CA GLU A 15 1.99 23.25 7.63
C GLU A 15 3.33 22.65 7.20
N ASN A 16 3.51 21.33 7.36
CA ASN A 16 4.81 20.67 7.22
C ASN A 16 5.00 19.97 5.86
N GLY A 17 3.94 19.89 5.04
CA GLY A 17 3.93 19.16 3.77
C GLY A 17 3.97 17.63 3.90
N LEU A 18 3.91 17.11 5.12
CA LEU A 18 3.99 15.68 5.41
C LEU A 18 3.31 15.35 6.75
N VAL A 19 2.70 14.17 6.86
CA VAL A 19 2.10 13.68 8.11
C VAL A 19 2.37 12.18 8.27
N PHE A 20 2.93 11.80 9.41
CA PHE A 20 3.21 10.42 9.76
C PHE A 20 3.29 10.24 11.29
N PRO A 21 2.96 9.05 11.83
CA PRO A 21 2.40 7.88 11.15
C PRO A 21 0.88 7.97 10.93
N VAL A 22 0.36 7.29 9.89
CA VAL A 22 -1.07 7.13 9.63
C VAL A 22 -1.39 5.66 9.37
N THR A 23 -2.29 5.08 10.16
CA THR A 23 -2.77 3.71 9.96
C THR A 23 -3.81 3.70 8.85
N VAL A 24 -3.46 3.14 7.69
CA VAL A 24 -4.32 3.13 6.48
C VAL A 24 -5.09 1.81 6.28
N MET A 25 -4.68 0.73 6.94
CA MET A 25 -5.31 -0.59 6.89
C MET A 25 -5.04 -1.37 8.18
N SER A 26 -5.74 -2.49 8.38
CA SER A 26 -5.49 -3.34 9.54
C SER A 26 -4.15 -4.08 9.43
N GLU A 27 -3.59 -4.51 10.56
CA GLU A 27 -2.36 -5.31 10.56
C GLU A 27 -2.53 -6.65 9.82
N ASN A 28 -3.74 -7.23 9.85
CA ASN A 28 -4.05 -8.46 9.15
C ASN A 28 -4.05 -8.27 7.63
N ASP A 29 -4.63 -7.16 7.15
CA ASP A 29 -4.65 -6.84 5.72
C ASP A 29 -3.23 -6.57 5.22
N ALA A 30 -2.43 -5.83 6.00
CA ALA A 30 -1.03 -5.59 5.70
C ALA A 30 -0.25 -6.92 5.58
N LYS A 31 -0.41 -7.83 6.55
CA LYS A 31 0.23 -9.17 6.50
C LYS A 31 -0.20 -9.99 5.30
N LEU A 32 -1.48 -9.96 4.94
CA LEU A 32 -2.01 -10.68 3.79
C LEU A 32 -1.39 -10.17 2.48
N LEU A 33 -1.32 -8.84 2.31
CA LEU A 33 -0.73 -8.22 1.13
C LEU A 33 0.79 -8.50 1.04
N THR A 34 1.51 -8.41 2.16
CA THR A 34 2.94 -8.78 2.22
C THR A 34 3.15 -10.23 1.80
N ARG A 35 2.35 -11.16 2.31
CA ARG A 35 2.47 -12.58 1.94
C ARG A 35 2.17 -12.83 0.46
N LYS A 36 1.15 -12.17 -0.11
CA LYS A 36 0.85 -12.27 -1.55
C LYS A 36 2.02 -11.76 -2.40
N LEU A 37 2.65 -10.67 -1.97
CA LEU A 37 3.83 -10.11 -2.62
C LEU A 37 5.02 -11.09 -2.58
N GLU A 38 5.35 -11.60 -1.40
CA GLU A 38 6.46 -12.54 -1.22
C GLU A 38 6.26 -13.83 -2.00
N THR A 39 5.06 -14.40 -2.00
CA THR A 39 4.72 -15.59 -2.80
C THR A 39 4.92 -15.31 -4.29
N TYR A 40 4.47 -14.16 -4.78
CA TYR A 40 4.66 -13.80 -6.18
C TYR A 40 6.14 -13.66 -6.55
N GLU A 41 6.95 -13.01 -5.72
CA GLU A 41 8.39 -12.87 -5.97
C GLU A 41 9.11 -14.23 -5.97
N ALA A 42 8.69 -15.15 -5.08
CA ALA A 42 9.21 -16.51 -5.06
C ALA A 42 8.83 -17.32 -6.32
N GLU A 43 7.58 -17.19 -6.79
CA GLU A 43 7.08 -17.90 -7.98
C GLU A 43 7.60 -17.32 -9.30
N SER A 44 7.83 -15.99 -9.36
CA SER A 44 8.29 -15.28 -10.56
C SER A 44 9.81 -15.26 -10.74
N GLY A 45 10.56 -15.84 -9.80
CA GLY A 45 12.02 -16.02 -9.90
C GLY A 45 12.84 -14.78 -9.53
N GLY A 46 12.27 -13.84 -8.76
CA GLY A 46 12.99 -12.65 -8.29
C GLY A 46 12.07 -11.48 -7.93
N PRO A 47 12.64 -10.34 -7.51
CA PRO A 47 11.87 -9.15 -7.15
C PRO A 47 10.99 -8.68 -8.31
N ILE A 48 9.85 -8.04 -8.00
CA ILE A 48 9.00 -7.43 -9.04
C ILE A 48 9.85 -6.51 -9.93
N GLN A 49 9.95 -6.89 -11.20
CA GLN A 49 10.71 -6.16 -12.22
C GLN A 49 10.20 -4.72 -12.31
N LYS A 50 11.14 -3.78 -12.47
CA LYS A 50 10.91 -2.33 -12.37
C LYS A 50 9.76 -1.83 -13.27
N GLU A 51 9.63 -2.38 -14.47
CA GLU A 51 8.53 -2.10 -15.42
C GLU A 51 7.12 -2.37 -14.86
N TRP A 52 6.96 -3.31 -13.92
CA TRP A 52 5.65 -3.76 -13.42
C TRP A 52 5.19 -2.98 -12.19
N ARG A 53 6.09 -2.25 -11.53
CA ARG A 53 5.78 -1.43 -10.34
C ARG A 53 4.86 -0.25 -10.64
N HIS A 54 4.80 0.18 -11.90
CA HIS A 54 3.97 1.31 -12.33
C HIS A 54 2.56 0.90 -12.78
N LYS A 55 2.26 -0.41 -12.91
CA LYS A 55 0.96 -0.97 -13.31
C LYS A 55 0.51 -2.16 -12.44
N VAL A 56 0.78 -2.10 -11.14
CA VAL A 56 0.45 -3.18 -10.18
C VAL A 56 -1.03 -3.57 -10.26
N HIS A 57 -1.94 -2.60 -10.31
CA HIS A 57 -3.39 -2.83 -10.42
C HIS A 57 -3.84 -3.54 -11.71
N SER A 58 -3.01 -3.51 -12.76
CA SER A 58 -3.33 -4.09 -14.07
C SER A 58 -2.91 -5.55 -14.18
N PHE A 59 -2.03 -6.02 -13.28
CA PHE A 59 -1.46 -7.37 -13.32
C PHE A 59 -1.73 -8.16 -12.04
N PHE A 60 -2.03 -7.48 -10.94
CA PHE A 60 -2.35 -8.07 -9.66
C PHE A 60 -3.80 -7.77 -9.29
N THR A 61 -4.71 -8.61 -9.79
CA THR A 61 -6.14 -8.56 -9.43
C THR A 61 -6.34 -8.63 -7.91
N TRP A 62 -5.47 -9.36 -7.20
CA TRP A 62 -5.46 -9.47 -5.75
C TRP A 62 -5.04 -8.20 -4.98
N ALA A 63 -4.41 -7.23 -5.64
CA ALA A 63 -4.01 -5.95 -5.06
C ALA A 63 -5.09 -4.87 -5.26
N ASN A 64 -6.14 -5.18 -6.01
CA ASN A 64 -7.27 -4.30 -6.30
C ASN A 64 -8.58 -4.79 -5.67
N GLU A 65 -8.55 -5.88 -4.90
CA GLU A 65 -9.69 -6.30 -4.08
C GLU A 65 -9.71 -5.43 -2.81
N SER A 66 -10.58 -4.42 -2.81
CA SER A 66 -10.90 -3.55 -1.68
C SER A 66 -12.40 -3.36 -1.60
#